data_AF-A0A524C289-F1
#
_entry.id   AF-A0A524C289-F1
#
_cell.length_a   1.000
_cell.length_b   1.000
_cell.length_c   1.000
_cell.angle_alpha   90.00
_cell.angle_beta   90.00
_cell.angle_gamma   90.00
#
_symmetry.space_group_name_H-M   'P 1'
#
loop_
_entity.id
_entity.type
_entity.pdbx_description
1 polymer ?
#
loop_
_entity_poly.entity_id
_entity_poly.type
_entity_poly.pdbx_seq_one_letter_code
_entity_poly.pdbx_strand_id
1 'polypeptide(L)' 'MSKFERYKKKSEDYVYPHKHCQICGEMIDESLKYCSSCYKKLKEKEKKKKNRFRFWKKSENDDSA' A
#
# COMPACT_ATOMS: atom_id res chain seq x y z
N MET A 1 24.53 19.08 25.91
CA MET A 1 24.90 18.35 24.67
C MET A 1 25.13 19.35 23.56
N SER A 2 26.29 19.31 22.93
CA SER A 2 26.75 20.29 21.94
C SER A 2 25.88 20.24 20.67
N LYS A 3 25.88 21.32 19.89
CA LYS A 3 25.18 21.38 18.60
C LYS A 3 25.60 20.26 17.64
N PHE A 4 26.85 19.81 17.73
CA PHE A 4 27.40 18.73 16.92
C PHE A 4 26.89 17.34 17.33
N GLU A 5 26.55 17.12 18.60
CA GLU A 5 26.03 15.83 19.07
C GLU A 5 24.60 15.55 18.59
N ARG A 6 23.80 16.60 18.31
CA ARG A 6 22.43 16.44 17.79
C ARG A 6 22.37 15.94 16.35
N TYR A 7 23.42 16.17 15.56
CA TYR A 7 23.47 15.76 14.15
C TYR A 7 23.94 14.32 13.94
N LYS A 8 24.48 13.68 14.98
CA LYS A 8 25.16 12.38 14.84
C LYS A 8 24.24 11.16 14.88
N LYS A 9 22.92 11.33 15.00
CA LYS A 9 22.02 10.21 15.32
C LYS A 9 20.79 10.15 14.42
N LYS A 10 20.98 9.65 13.21
CA LYS A 10 19.97 8.86 12.48
C LYS A 10 20.74 7.75 11.78
N SER A 11 20.81 6.58 12.41
CA SER A 11 21.21 5.38 11.70
C SER A 11 20.22 5.22 10.54
N GLU A 12 20.76 5.15 9.32
CA GLU A 12 20.03 4.94 8.08
C GLU A 12 19.60 3.47 7.99
N ASP A 13 18.81 3.00 8.95
CA ASP A 13 18.34 1.63 8.96
C ASP A 13 17.21 1.51 7.93
N TYR A 14 17.57 1.09 6.71
CA TYR A 14 16.62 0.89 5.63
C TYR A 14 15.70 -0.30 5.93
N VAL A 15 14.45 -0.02 6.30
CA VAL A 15 13.44 -1.05 6.55
C VAL A 15 12.87 -1.55 5.23
N TYR A 16 13.25 -2.78 4.85
CA TYR A 16 12.75 -3.42 3.65
C TYR A 16 11.29 -3.89 3.83
N PRO A 17 10.36 -3.53 2.92
CA PRO A 17 8.96 -3.91 3.05
C PRO A 17 8.73 -5.39 2.68
N HIS A 18 8.37 -6.22 3.65
CA HIS A 18 8.05 -7.64 3.43
C HIS A 18 6.54 -7.91 3.34
N LYS A 19 6.14 -8.96 2.60
CA LYS A 19 4.76 -9.44 2.54
C LYS A 19 4.50 -10.38 3.71
N HIS A 20 3.36 -10.21 4.39
CA HIS A 20 2.91 -11.11 5.44
C HIS A 20 1.56 -11.74 5.07
N CYS A 21 1.38 -12.98 5.48
CA CYS A 21 0.09 -13.64 5.37
C CYS A 21 -0.92 -13.00 6.33
N GLN A 22 -2.10 -12.64 5.84
CA GLN A 22 -3.17 -12.09 6.69
C GLN A 22 -3.79 -13.11 7.65
N ILE A 23 -3.48 -14.39 7.51
CA ILE A 23 -4.12 -15.48 8.28
C ILE A 23 -3.17 -16.04 9.33
N CYS A 24 -1.96 -16.45 8.92
CA CYS A 24 -0.97 -16.99 9.85
C CYS A 24 0.06 -15.95 10.32
N GLY A 25 0.15 -14.78 9.68
CA GLY A 25 1.13 -13.75 10.03
C GLY A 25 2.56 -14.03 9.53
N GLU A 26 2.81 -15.21 8.96
CA GLU A 26 4.13 -15.56 8.45
C GLU A 26 4.57 -14.67 7.30
N MET A 27 5.89 -14.46 7.22
CA MET A 27 6.52 -13.77 6.12
C MET A 27 6.44 -14.63 4.86
N ILE A 28 6.02 -14.03 3.75
CA ILE A 28 5.89 -14.70 2.47
C ILE A 28 6.94 -14.12 1.53
N ASP A 29 7.69 -15.01 0.87
CA ASP A 29 8.64 -14.63 -0.15
C ASP A 29 7.94 -13.86 -1.28
N GLU A 30 8.62 -12.85 -1.81
CA GLU A 30 8.01 -11.94 -2.77
C GLU A 30 7.57 -12.60 -4.07
N SER A 31 8.26 -13.68 -4.44
CA SER A 31 8.03 -14.50 -5.63
C SER A 31 6.82 -15.42 -5.49
N LEU A 32 6.39 -15.73 -4.26
CA LEU A 32 5.32 -16.67 -4.02
C LEU A 32 3.94 -15.99 -4.11
N LYS A 33 3.03 -16.64 -4.83
CA LYS A 33 1.62 -16.24 -4.96
C LYS A 33 0.71 -16.92 -3.92
N TYR A 34 1.31 -17.69 -3.03
CA TYR A 34 0.60 -18.45 -2.01
C TYR A 34 1.43 -18.50 -0.73
N CYS A 35 0.73 -18.71 0.38
CA CYS A 35 1.32 -18.89 1.70
C CYS A 35 1.72 -20.36 1.89
N SER A 36 2.96 -20.64 2.30
CA SER A 36 3.49 -22.01 2.46
C SER A 36 2.89 -22.76 3.65
N SER A 37 2.59 -22.08 4.76
CA SER A 37 1.98 -22.70 5.95
C SER A 37 0.46 -22.90 5.83
N CYS A 38 -0.23 -21.89 5.30
CA CYS A 38 -1.68 -21.86 5.27
C CYS A 38 -2.27 -22.25 3.91
N TYR A 39 -1.42 -22.47 2.90
CA TYR A 39 -1.74 -22.90 1.53
C TYR A 39 -2.77 -22.02 0.80
N LYS A 40 -3.10 -20.84 1.35
CA LYS A 40 -4.03 -19.91 0.70
C LYS A 40 -3.31 -19.06 -0.34
N LYS A 41 -3.97 -18.89 -1.48
CA LYS A 41 -3.51 -18.02 -2.56
C LYS A 41 -3.65 -16.56 -2.13
N LEU A 42 -2.59 -15.78 -2.32
CA LEU A 42 -2.64 -14.33 -2.16
C LEU A 42 -3.41 -13.76 -3.33
N LYS A 43 -4.58 -13.15 -3.07
CA LYS A 43 -5.37 -12.51 -4.12
C LYS A 43 -4.61 -11.29 -4.63
N GLU A 44 -4.18 -11.30 -5.90
CA GLU A 44 -3.73 -10.08 -6.56
C GLU A 44 -4.89 -9.08 -6.54
N LYS A 45 -4.67 -7.90 -5.93
CA LYS A 45 -5.64 -6.82 -5.98
C LYS A 45 -5.68 -6.31 -7.42
N GLU A 46 -6.62 -6.82 -8.21
CA GLU A 46 -6.97 -6.23 -9.50
C GLU A 46 -7.26 -4.75 -9.27
N LYS A 47 -6.40 -3.87 -9.81
CA LYS A 47 -6.58 -2.43 -9.76
C LYS A 47 -7.79 -2.08 -10.61
N LYS A 48 -9.00 -2.19 -10.06
CA LYS A 48 -10.22 -1.67 -10.68
C LYS A 48 -10.07 -0.16 -10.76
N LYS A 49 -9.60 0.36 -11.90
CA LYS A 49 -9.61 1.78 -12.26
C LYS A 49 -11.08 2.22 -12.27
N LYS A 50 -11.60 2.64 -11.12
CA LYS A 50 -12.91 3.28 -11.06
C LYS A 50 -12.74 4.65 -11.72
N ASN A 51 -13.18 4.75 -12.97
CA ASN A 51 -13.36 5.99 -13.71
C ASN A 51 -14.28 6.92 -12.90
N ARG A 52 -13.70 7.72 -12.01
CA ARG A 52 -14.37 8.80 -11.26
C ARG A 52 -14.84 9.95 -12.17
N PHE A 53 -14.56 9.86 -13.47
CA PHE A 53 -14.85 10.90 -14.47
C PHE A 53 -16.35 11.08 -14.77
N ARG A 54 -17.23 10.11 -14.46
CA ARG A 54 -18.67 10.25 -14.74
C ARG A 54 -19.45 11.12 -13.75
N PHE A 55 -18.88 11.48 -12.60
CA PHE A 55 -19.60 12.26 -11.58
C PHE A 55 -19.49 13.78 -11.77
N TRP A 56 -18.50 14.27 -12.52
CA TRP A 56 -18.25 15.72 -12.64
C TRP A 56 -19.09 16.44 -13.71
N LYS A 57 -19.71 15.72 -14.66
CA LYS A 57 -20.39 16.32 -15.83
C LYS A 57 -21.88 16.67 -15.62
N LYS A 58 -22.38 16.70 -14.37
CA LYS A 58 -23.81 16.89 -14.07
C LYS A 58 -24.14 18.23 -13.38
N SER A 59 -23.23 19.19 -13.33
CA SER A 59 -23.46 20.50 -12.68
C SER A 59 -23.61 21.68 -13.64
N GLU A 60 -23.75 21.45 -14.95
CA GLU A 60 -23.77 22.54 -15.96
C GLU A 60 -25.13 22.76 -16.67
N ASN A 61 -26.20 22.02 -16.33
CA ASN A 61 -27.47 22.10 -17.08
C ASN A 61 -28.71 22.48 -16.26
N ASP A 62 -28.59 22.89 -15.01
CA ASP A 62 -29.76 23.19 -14.14
C ASP A 62 -29.90 24.68 -13.73
N ASP A 63 -29.25 25.62 -14.44
CA ASP A 63 -29.37 27.07 -14.22
C ASP A 63 -29.85 27.83 -15.49
N SER A 64 -30.95 27.37 -16.08
CA SER A 64 -31.72 28.20 -17.05
C SER A 64 -33.20 27.81 -17.06
N ALA A 65 -33.94 28.25 -16.03
CA ALA A 65 -35.39 28.45 -16.05
C ALA A 65 -35.77 29.54 -15.04
#